data_AF-A0A7S2WRX6-F1
#
_entry.id   AF-A0A7S2WRX6-F1
#
_cell.length_a   1.000
_cell.length_b   1.000
_cell.length_c   1.000
_cell.angle_alpha   90.00
_cell.angle_beta   90.00
_cell.angle_gamma   90.00
#
_symmetry.space_group_name_H-M   'P 1'
#
loop_
_entity.id
_entity.type
_entity.pdbx_description
1 polymer ?
#
loop_
_entity_poly.entity_id
_entity_poly.type
_entity_poly.pdbx_seq_one_letter_code
_entity_poly.pdbx_strand_id
1 'polypeptide(L)'
;NLGQGGCQAIEDAYVLTDVLKSVNDTAQINEALKSYFNKRIVRVTIVQFLSRLASDLIIHAFDTPWSPHDNKGTNWKSYLTFFWKPVLQYLVFPAQFAYLYSYYPTGSMEDLPKELERIWKEKHRQTAEAAFSKSTTGLNSVSSKSFFTLAEAEK
;
A
#
# COMPACT_ATOMS: atom_id res chain seq x y z
N ASN A 1 6.11 4.70 -0.85
CA ASN A 1 5.10 3.62 -0.69
C ASN A 1 3.87 3.97 -1.52
N LEU A 2 3.71 3.35 -2.70
CA LEU A 2 2.63 3.67 -3.66
C LEU A 2 1.28 2.98 -3.32
N GLY A 3 0.91 2.91 -2.04
CA GLY A 3 -0.33 2.22 -1.60
C GLY A 3 -0.32 0.69 -1.72
N GLN A 4 0.82 0.10 -2.13
CA GLN A 4 0.98 -1.31 -2.47
C GLN A 4 0.65 -2.26 -1.31
N GLY A 5 1.01 -1.88 -0.08
CA GLY A 5 0.72 -2.69 1.11
C GLY A 5 -0.78 -2.81 1.41
N GLY A 6 -1.56 -1.77 1.11
CA GLY A 6 -3.03 -1.81 1.30
C GLY A 6 -3.69 -2.76 0.32
N CYS A 7 -3.32 -2.70 -0.96
CA CYS A 7 -3.80 -3.64 -1.97
C CYS A 7 -3.41 -5.09 -1.60
N GLN A 8 -2.15 -5.33 -1.24
CA GLN A 8 -1.70 -6.67 -0.86
C GLN A 8 -2.43 -7.24 0.35
N ALA A 9 -2.72 -6.40 1.36
CA ALA A 9 -3.47 -6.80 2.54
C ALA A 9 -4.91 -7.20 2.21
N ILE A 10 -5.58 -6.47 1.32
CA ILE A 10 -6.95 -6.81 0.86
C ILE A 10 -6.94 -8.11 0.07
N GLU A 11 -5.99 -8.27 -0.85
CA GLU A 11 -5.82 -9.53 -1.56
C GLU A 11 -5.57 -10.67 -0.55
N ASP A 12 -4.75 -10.43 0.49
CA ASP A 12 -4.33 -11.46 1.47
C ASP A 12 -5.54 -11.92 2.27
N ALA A 13 -6.33 -10.97 2.75
CA ALA A 13 -7.59 -11.25 3.43
C ALA A 13 -8.55 -12.06 2.55
N TYR A 14 -8.69 -11.71 1.27
CA TYR A 14 -9.56 -12.44 0.33
C TYR A 14 -9.10 -13.89 0.14
N VAL A 15 -7.84 -14.11 -0.23
CA VAL A 15 -7.31 -15.46 -0.52
C VAL A 15 -7.26 -16.31 0.75
N LEU A 16 -6.92 -15.72 1.90
CA LEU A 16 -6.93 -16.44 3.18
C LEU A 16 -8.35 -16.88 3.56
N THR A 17 -9.34 -16.00 3.38
CA THR A 17 -10.75 -16.33 3.64
C THR A 17 -11.26 -17.44 2.74
N ASP A 18 -10.94 -17.38 1.44
CA ASP A 18 -11.30 -18.42 0.46
C ASP A 18 -10.74 -19.79 0.84
N VAL A 19 -9.45 -19.83 1.23
CA VAL A 19 -8.76 -21.07 1.61
C VAL A 19 -9.26 -21.62 2.95
N LEU A 20 -9.56 -20.75 3.92
CA LEU A 20 -10.08 -21.18 5.23
C LEU A 20 -11.55 -21.58 5.18
N LYS A 21 -12.35 -21.07 4.21
CA LYS A 21 -13.77 -21.43 4.07
C LYS A 21 -13.99 -22.93 3.84
N SER A 22 -13.03 -23.63 3.23
CA SER A 22 -13.09 -25.08 3.00
C SER A 22 -12.62 -25.93 4.18
N VAL A 23 -12.10 -25.32 5.25
CA VAL A 23 -11.54 -26.03 6.41
C VAL A 23 -12.68 -26.38 7.38
N ASN A 24 -12.91 -27.68 7.59
CA ASN A 24 -13.93 -28.18 8.52
C ASN A 24 -13.33 -28.75 9.82
N ASP A 25 -12.02 -28.98 9.84
CA ASP A 25 -11.28 -29.51 10.99
C ASP A 25 -9.99 -28.72 11.19
N THR A 26 -9.70 -28.40 12.44
CA THR A 26 -8.42 -27.88 12.93
C THR A 26 -7.18 -28.61 12.38
N ALA A 27 -7.25 -29.92 12.15
CA ALA A 27 -6.14 -30.68 11.58
C ALA A 27 -5.74 -30.20 10.15
N GLN A 28 -6.70 -29.67 9.39
CA GLN A 28 -6.50 -29.20 8.01
C GLN A 28 -5.94 -27.78 7.93
N ILE A 29 -5.88 -27.04 9.04
CA ILE A 29 -5.40 -25.65 9.08
C ILE A 29 -3.98 -25.52 8.54
N ASN A 30 -3.08 -26.45 8.89
CA ASN A 30 -1.69 -26.37 8.46
C ASN A 30 -1.56 -26.46 6.93
N GLU A 31 -2.33 -27.37 6.32
CA GLU A 31 -2.35 -27.55 4.87
C GLU A 31 -3.00 -26.36 4.16
N ALA A 32 -4.10 -25.84 4.71
CA ALA A 32 -4.75 -24.63 4.23
C ALA A 32 -3.79 -23.43 4.23
N LEU A 33 -3.06 -23.19 5.32
CA LEU A 33 -2.09 -22.09 5.39
C LEU A 33 -0.92 -22.26 4.41
N LYS A 34 -0.46 -23.49 4.15
CA LYS A 34 0.53 -23.76 3.09
C LYS A 34 -0.02 -23.45 1.71
N SER A 35 -1.27 -23.82 1.44
CA SER A 35 -1.95 -23.49 0.18
C SER A 35 -2.06 -21.97 -0.02
N TYR A 36 -2.46 -21.23 1.02
CA TYR A 36 -2.45 -19.77 1.03
C TYR A 36 -1.06 -19.20 0.71
N PHE A 37 -0.03 -19.68 1.40
CA PHE A 37 1.35 -19.22 1.18
C PHE A 37 1.78 -19.44 -0.27
N ASN A 38 1.57 -20.63 -0.83
CA ASN A 38 1.93 -20.96 -2.20
C ASN A 38 1.19 -20.10 -3.23
N LYS A 39 -0.08 -19.79 -2.99
CA LYS A 39 -0.88 -18.89 -3.85
C LYS A 39 -0.36 -17.45 -3.84
N ARG A 40 0.24 -17.00 -2.72
CA ARG A 40 0.60 -15.59 -2.51
C ARG A 40 2.07 -15.26 -2.67
N ILE A 41 2.97 -16.19 -2.36
CA ILE A 41 4.41 -15.92 -2.31
C ILE A 41 4.95 -15.39 -3.65
N VAL A 42 4.47 -15.90 -4.78
CA VAL A 42 4.92 -15.46 -6.11
C VAL A 42 4.54 -14.00 -6.35
N ARG A 43 3.26 -13.66 -6.14
CA ARG A 43 2.75 -12.29 -6.34
C ARG A 43 3.39 -11.30 -5.37
N VAL A 44 3.53 -11.68 -4.09
CA VAL A 44 4.14 -10.84 -3.06
C VAL A 44 5.61 -10.60 -3.35
N THR A 45 6.36 -11.63 -3.73
CA THR A 45 7.78 -11.53 -4.08
C THR A 45 7.99 -10.60 -5.28
N ILE A 46 7.17 -10.71 -6.33
CA ILE A 46 7.28 -9.85 -7.52
C ILE A 46 7.04 -8.38 -7.15
N VAL A 47 5.96 -8.08 -6.43
CA VAL A 47 5.64 -6.70 -6.03
C VAL A 47 6.74 -6.13 -5.13
N GLN A 48 7.20 -6.91 -4.16
CA GLN A 48 8.27 -6.49 -3.25
C GLN A 48 9.59 -6.25 -3.98
N PHE A 49 9.94 -7.13 -4.92
CA PHE A 49 11.12 -6.99 -5.75
C PHE A 49 11.04 -5.74 -6.63
N LEU A 50 9.93 -5.53 -7.34
CA LEU A 50 9.71 -4.34 -8.15
C LEU A 50 9.73 -3.05 -7.32
N SER A 51 9.17 -3.08 -6.11
CA SER A 51 9.20 -1.93 -5.20
C SER A 51 10.62 -1.59 -4.74
N ARG A 52 11.44 -2.60 -4.42
CA ARG A 52 12.85 -2.41 -4.05
C ARG A 52 13.67 -1.94 -5.25
N LEU A 53 13.53 -2.59 -6.40
CA LEU A 53 14.19 -2.15 -7.62
C LEU A 53 13.84 -0.71 -7.98
N ALA A 54 12.56 -0.33 -7.95
CA ALA A 54 12.15 1.04 -8.23
C ALA A 54 12.75 2.04 -7.23
N SER A 55 12.81 1.67 -5.94
CA SER A 55 13.42 2.50 -4.91
C SER A 55 14.93 2.66 -5.12
N ASP A 56 15.64 1.57 -5.40
CA ASP A 56 17.09 1.59 -5.66
C ASP A 56 17.42 2.36 -6.95
N LEU A 57 16.60 2.21 -7.99
CA LEU A 57 16.75 2.96 -9.23
C LEU A 57 16.55 4.46 -8.98
N ILE A 58 15.49 4.85 -8.25
CA ILE A 58 15.22 6.25 -7.90
C ILE A 58 16.35 6.84 -7.04
N ILE A 59 16.85 6.10 -6.04
CA ILE A 59 17.83 6.62 -5.08
C ILE A 59 19.25 6.64 -5.66
N HIS A 60 19.65 5.61 -6.41
CA HIS A 60 21.04 5.43 -6.84
C HIS A 60 21.28 5.69 -8.34
N ALA A 61 20.25 5.62 -9.18
CA ALA A 61 20.38 5.75 -10.63
C ALA A 61 19.74 7.03 -11.21
N PHE A 62 18.93 7.77 -10.45
CA PHE A 62 18.48 9.12 -10.83
C PHE A 62 19.32 10.19 -10.11
N ASP A 63 20.39 10.63 -10.76
CA ASP A 63 21.01 11.92 -10.44
C ASP A 63 20.23 13.04 -11.15
N THR A 64 20.56 14.29 -10.86
CA THR A 64 20.04 15.48 -11.55
C THR A 64 20.09 15.24 -13.07
N PRO A 65 18.93 15.17 -13.76
CA PRO A 65 18.90 14.86 -15.17
C PRO A 65 19.60 15.97 -15.94
N TRP A 66 20.40 15.59 -16.94
CA TRP A 66 21.10 16.56 -17.78
C TRP A 66 20.08 17.49 -18.47
N SER A 67 20.31 18.80 -18.39
CA SER A 67 19.47 19.81 -19.02
C SER A 67 20.31 20.59 -20.04
N PRO A 68 19.85 20.78 -21.29
CA PRO A 68 20.56 21.62 -22.26
C PRO A 68 20.70 23.09 -21.83
N HIS A 69 19.87 23.53 -20.87
CA HIS A 69 19.77 24.93 -20.42
C HIS A 69 20.56 25.23 -19.15
N ASP A 70 21.08 24.21 -18.47
CA ASP A 70 21.88 24.34 -17.25
C ASP A 70 23.12 23.46 -17.44
N ASN A 71 24.34 23.98 -17.26
CA ASN A 71 25.61 23.23 -17.40
C ASN A 71 25.81 22.17 -16.28
N LYS A 72 24.73 21.55 -15.79
CA LYS A 72 24.67 20.57 -14.71
C LYS A 72 24.28 19.20 -15.27
N GLY A 73 24.83 18.13 -14.69
CA GLY A 73 24.53 16.76 -15.09
C GLY A 73 25.31 16.26 -16.32
N THR A 74 26.54 16.73 -16.54
CA THR A 74 27.38 16.25 -17.66
C THR A 74 27.98 14.86 -17.44
N ASN A 75 27.71 14.23 -16.29
CA ASN A 75 28.19 12.89 -15.96
C ASN A 75 27.42 11.81 -16.72
N TRP A 76 28.09 10.70 -17.04
CA TRP A 76 27.50 9.52 -17.71
C TRP A 76 26.19 9.05 -17.06
N LYS A 77 26.12 9.10 -15.72
CA LYS A 77 24.92 8.74 -14.96
C LYS A 77 23.72 9.61 -15.33
N SER A 78 23.88 10.93 -15.44
CA SER A 78 22.80 11.87 -15.80
C SER A 78 22.25 11.66 -17.21
N TYR A 79 23.08 11.22 -18.16
CA TYR A 79 22.62 10.82 -19.51
C TYR A 79 21.84 9.51 -19.48
N LEU A 80 22.34 8.51 -18.75
CA LEU A 80 21.63 7.25 -18.54
C LEU A 80 20.27 7.50 -17.88
N THR A 81 20.23 8.38 -16.88
CA THR A 81 19.01 8.83 -16.22
C THR A 81 18.02 9.47 -17.21
N PHE A 82 18.48 10.40 -18.05
CA PHE A 82 17.63 11.05 -19.06
C PHE A 82 17.02 10.04 -20.03
N PHE A 83 17.80 9.04 -20.46
CA PHE A 83 17.35 7.98 -21.35
C PHE A 83 16.37 7.00 -20.68
N TRP A 84 16.63 6.62 -19.44
CA TRP A 84 15.79 5.64 -18.71
C TRP A 84 14.50 6.26 -18.17
N LYS A 85 14.46 7.58 -17.93
CA LYS A 85 13.27 8.27 -17.41
C LYS A 85 11.99 7.98 -18.22
N PRO A 86 11.95 8.12 -19.55
CA PRO A 86 10.76 7.77 -20.34
C PRO A 86 10.43 6.27 -20.27
N VAL A 87 11.43 5.38 -20.22
CA VAL A 87 11.17 3.93 -20.09
C VAL A 87 10.53 3.61 -18.75
N LEU A 88 11.00 4.19 -17.65
CA LEU A 88 10.36 4.00 -16.34
C LEU A 88 8.96 4.60 -16.31
N GLN A 89 8.80 5.83 -16.79
CA GLN A 89 7.54 6.56 -16.71
C GLN A 89 6.44 5.98 -17.60
N TYR A 90 6.78 5.54 -18.81
CA TYR A 90 5.79 5.10 -19.79
C TYR A 90 5.64 3.58 -19.88
N LEU A 91 6.60 2.79 -19.39
CA LEU A 91 6.51 1.32 -19.44
C LEU A 91 6.50 0.69 -18.05
N VAL A 92 7.53 0.95 -17.23
CA VAL A 92 7.70 0.20 -15.98
C VAL A 92 6.66 0.57 -14.93
N PHE A 93 6.43 1.86 -14.66
CA PHE A 93 5.42 2.26 -13.68
C PHE A 93 4.00 1.88 -14.13
N PRO A 94 3.57 2.11 -15.38
CA PRO A 94 2.25 1.66 -15.83
C PRO A 94 2.09 0.15 -15.74
N ALA A 95 3.10 -0.64 -16.12
CA ALA A 95 3.05 -2.10 -15.99
C ALA A 95 3.00 -2.54 -14.51
N GLN A 96 3.78 -1.89 -13.63
CA GLN A 96 3.76 -2.14 -12.20
C GLN A 96 2.38 -1.85 -11.60
N PHE A 97 1.74 -0.73 -11.97
CA PHE A 97 0.40 -0.39 -11.51
C PHE A 97 -0.65 -1.33 -12.09
N ALA A 98 -0.59 -1.63 -13.39
CA ALA A 98 -1.51 -2.57 -14.02
C ALA A 98 -1.44 -3.95 -13.35
N TYR A 99 -0.23 -4.43 -13.05
CA TYR A 99 -0.04 -5.68 -12.32
C TYR A 99 -0.56 -5.59 -10.87
N LEU A 100 -0.30 -4.50 -10.16
CA LEU A 100 -0.80 -4.28 -8.81
C LEU A 100 -2.34 -4.30 -8.76
N TYR A 101 -3.00 -3.66 -9.73
CA TYR A 101 -4.47 -3.60 -9.81
C TYR A 101 -5.12 -4.77 -10.57
N SER A 102 -4.32 -5.68 -11.15
CA SER A 102 -4.85 -6.83 -11.92
C SER A 102 -5.64 -7.83 -11.06
N TYR A 103 -5.42 -7.83 -9.74
CA TYR A 103 -6.06 -8.76 -8.82
C TYR A 103 -6.99 -7.98 -7.90
N TYR A 104 -8.17 -7.70 -8.43
CA TYR A 104 -9.30 -7.24 -7.65
C TYR A 104 -10.24 -8.44 -7.42
N PRO A 105 -10.94 -8.50 -6.28
CA PRO A 105 -11.97 -9.50 -6.08
C PRO A 105 -12.99 -9.38 -7.21
N THR A 106 -13.15 -10.45 -7.99
CA THR A 106 -14.11 -10.53 -9.09
C THR A 106 -15.41 -11.15 -8.57
N GLY A 107 -16.53 -10.44 -8.74
CA GLY A 107 -17.85 -10.86 -8.27
C GLY A 107 -18.78 -9.66 -8.08
N SER A 108 -20.10 -9.92 -8.06
CA SER A 108 -21.10 -8.90 -7.73
C SER A 108 -20.85 -8.36 -6.32
N MET A 109 -20.37 -7.12 -6.23
CA MET A 109 -20.24 -6.35 -4.99
C MET A 109 -21.57 -5.64 -4.64
N GLU A 110 -22.73 -6.09 -5.16
CA GLU A 110 -24.02 -5.38 -5.11
C GLU A 110 -24.35 -4.79 -3.73
N ASP A 111 -24.63 -5.65 -2.75
CA ASP A 111 -25.15 -5.24 -1.45
C ASP A 111 -24.16 -5.47 -0.31
N LEU A 112 -23.07 -6.19 -0.56
CA LEU A 112 -22.08 -6.52 0.45
C LEU A 112 -21.41 -5.27 1.07
N PRO A 113 -20.96 -4.26 0.28
CA PRO A 113 -20.40 -3.03 0.84
C PRO A 113 -21.43 -2.22 1.63
N LYS A 114 -22.67 -2.15 1.14
CA LYS A 114 -23.77 -1.44 1.80
C LYS A 114 -24.13 -2.09 3.14
N GLU A 115 -24.13 -3.41 3.19
CA GLU A 115 -24.43 -4.17 4.39
C GLU A 115 -23.27 -4.08 5.41
N LEU A 116 -22.02 -4.18 4.96
CA LEU A 116 -20.85 -3.92 5.81
C LEU A 116 -20.84 -2.49 6.37
N GLU A 117 -21.16 -1.51 5.54
CA GLU A 117 -21.30 -0.11 5.96
C GLU A 117 -22.39 0.04 7.02
N ARG A 118 -23.56 -0.58 6.80
CA ARG A 118 -24.68 -0.59 7.74
C ARG A 118 -24.27 -1.19 9.09
N ILE A 119 -23.65 -2.37 9.08
CA ILE A 119 -23.17 -3.06 10.29
C ILE A 119 -22.11 -2.21 11.01
N TRP A 120 -21.16 -1.65 10.27
CA TRP A 120 -20.10 -0.82 10.85
C TRP A 120 -20.66 0.44 11.50
N LYS A 121 -21.57 1.14 10.82
CA LYS A 121 -22.27 2.32 11.35
C LYS A 121 -23.04 1.96 12.62
N GLU A 122 -23.84 0.90 12.61
CA GLU A 122 -24.61 0.48 13.79
C GLU A 122 -23.70 0.19 14.98
N LYS A 123 -22.60 -0.56 14.75
CA LYS A 123 -21.68 -0.99 15.80
C LYS A 123 -20.86 0.15 16.40
N HIS A 124 -20.48 1.15 15.61
CA HIS A 124 -19.59 2.23 16.05
C HIS A 124 -20.30 3.55 16.34
N ARG A 125 -21.61 3.66 16.05
CA ARG A 125 -22.40 4.88 16.26
C ARG A 125 -22.32 5.38 17.71
N GLN A 126 -22.57 4.51 18.68
CA GLN A 126 -22.56 4.91 20.10
C GLN A 126 -21.17 5.38 20.56
N THR A 127 -20.10 4.70 20.11
CA THR A 127 -18.72 5.08 20.43
C THR A 127 -18.33 6.40 19.77
N ALA A 128 -18.76 6.64 18.53
CA ALA A 128 -18.54 7.89 17.80
C ALA A 128 -19.33 9.06 18.43
N GLU A 129 -20.59 8.85 18.77
CA GLU A 129 -21.45 9.82 19.46
C GLU A 129 -20.89 10.16 20.86
N ALA A 130 -20.37 9.16 21.59
CA ALA A 130 -19.71 9.38 22.86
C ALA A 130 -18.39 10.16 22.71
N ALA A 131 -17.57 9.85 21.71
CA ALA A 131 -16.34 10.59 21.41
C ALA A 131 -16.62 12.05 20.99
N PHE A 132 -17.66 12.26 20.18
CA PHE A 132 -18.11 13.57 19.73
C PHE A 132 -18.72 14.41 20.87
N SER A 133 -19.49 13.77 21.75
CA SER A 133 -20.03 14.44 22.94
C SER A 133 -18.89 14.86 23.89
N LYS A 134 -17.86 14.02 24.02
CA LYS A 134 -16.66 14.27 24.84
C LYS A 134 -15.78 15.39 24.30
N SER A 135 -15.69 15.56 22.97
CA SER A 135 -15.01 16.73 22.37
C SER A 135 -15.81 18.02 22.52
N THR A 136 -17.15 17.92 22.56
CA THR A 136 -18.04 19.07 22.72
C THR A 136 -18.10 19.57 24.17
N THR A 137 -17.95 18.68 25.16
CA THR A 137 -17.92 19.04 26.60
C THR A 137 -16.54 19.44 27.12
N GLY A 138 -15.49 19.31 26.29
CA GLY A 138 -14.14 19.64 26.68
C GLY A 138 -13.27 19.91 25.47
N LEU A 139 -13.30 21.14 24.97
CA LEU A 139 -12.19 21.74 24.22
C LEU A 139 -11.00 21.95 25.18
N ASN A 140 -10.48 20.86 25.74
CA ASN A 140 -9.08 20.87 26.14
C ASN A 140 -8.34 20.79 24.82
N SER A 141 -7.85 21.92 24.33
CA SER A 141 -6.81 21.92 23.31
C SER A 141 -5.65 21.12 23.89
N VAL A 142 -5.58 19.83 23.60
CA VAL A 142 -4.35 19.08 23.80
C VAL A 142 -3.41 19.64 22.76
N SER A 143 -2.69 20.69 23.14
CA SER A 143 -1.53 21.19 22.43
C SER A 143 -0.47 20.10 22.54
N SER A 144 -0.67 19.01 21.79
CA SER A 144 0.41 18.07 21.52
C SER A 144 1.40 18.84 20.65
N LYS A 145 2.67 18.87 21.08
CA LYS A 145 3.77 19.40 20.29
C LYS A 145 3.64 18.88 18.85
N SER A 146 3.70 19.79 17.88
CA SER A 146 3.62 19.43 16.47
C SER A 146 4.68 18.36 16.18
N PHE A 147 4.38 17.46 15.25
CA PHE A 147 5.30 16.42 14.81
C PHE A 147 6.71 16.97 14.50
N PHE A 148 6.81 18.19 13.98
CA PHE A 148 8.07 18.87 13.70
C PHE A 148 8.86 19.24 14.96
N THR A 149 8.18 19.71 16.01
CA THR A 149 8.82 20.03 17.30
C THR A 149 9.27 18.80 18.09
N LEU A 150 8.69 17.63 17.83
CA LEU A 150 9.16 16.36 18.40
C LEU A 150 10.41 15.86 17.66
N ALA A 151 10.44 15.98 16.33
CA ALA A 151 11.58 15.55 15.52
C ALA A 151 12.86 16.40 15.73
N GLU A 152 12.72 17.66 16.17
CA GLU A 152 13.87 18.49 16.54
C GLU A 152 14.45 18.18 17.93
N ALA A 153 13.66 17.58 18.82
CA ALA A 153 14.11 17.22 20.17
C ALA A 153 14.90 15.91 20.24
N GLU A 154 14.92 15.13 19.15
CA GLU A 154 15.66 13.86 19.01
C GLU A 154 16.98 14.01 18.22
N LYS A 155 17.43 15.25 17.96
CA LYS A 155 18.79 15.55 17.46
C LYS A 155 19.71 15.99 18.58
#